data_AF-A0AAD7U8B0-F1
#
_entry.id   AF-A0AAD7U8B0-F1
#
_cell.length_a   1.000
_cell.length_b   1.000
_cell.length_c   1.000
_cell.angle_alpha   90.00
_cell.angle_beta   90.00
_cell.angle_gamma   90.00
#
_symmetry.space_group_name_H-M   'P 1'
#
loop_
_entity.id
_entity.type
_entity.pdbx_description
1 polymer ?
#
loop_
_entity_poly.entity_id
_entity_poly.type
_entity_poly.pdbx_seq_one_letter_code
_entity_poly.pdbx_strand_id
1 'polypeptide(L)'
;MDPSLKLAVCVLIDIIGIASYAAPIAGEAADLGWAPISALLVNYLFGNGLITTVAFFEELLPGFDVIPTATIAWFLEYSAAGDAEKEVAERRELREDAIDVSVSDR
;
A
#
# COMPACT_ATOMS: atom_id res chain seq x y z
N MET A 1 -13.33 -1.23 2.41
CA MET A 1 -12.88 -1.72 3.74
C MET A 1 -12.92 -0.53 4.69
N ASP A 2 -13.42 -0.70 5.91
CA ASP A 2 -13.44 0.39 6.89
C ASP A 2 -12.02 0.87 7.22
N PRO A 3 -11.77 2.20 7.32
CA PRO A 3 -10.42 2.73 7.51
C PRO A 3 -9.71 2.12 8.73
N SER A 4 -10.40 1.99 9.87
CA SER A 4 -9.84 1.41 11.09
C SER A 4 -9.50 -0.07 10.97
N LEU A 5 -10.32 -0.85 10.24
CA LEU A 5 -10.01 -2.25 9.97
C LEU A 5 -8.79 -2.36 9.06
N LYS A 6 -8.69 -1.48 8.06
CA LYS A 6 -7.56 -1.44 7.12
C LYS A 6 -6.26 -1.12 7.86
N LEU A 7 -6.29 -0.17 8.79
CA LEU A 7 -5.16 0.14 9.66
C LEU A 7 -4.76 -1.07 10.51
N ALA A 8 -5.72 -1.77 11.12
CA ALA A 8 -5.42 -2.94 11.94
C ALA A 8 -4.72 -4.04 11.12
N VAL A 9 -5.15 -4.28 9.87
CA VAL A 9 -4.48 -5.24 8.99
C VAL A 9 -3.07 -4.77 8.61
N CYS A 10 -2.88 -3.48 8.32
CA CYS A 10 -1.55 -2.92 8.02
C CYS A 10 -0.58 -3.10 9.18
N VAL A 11 -1.02 -2.77 10.40
CA VAL A 11 -0.23 -2.95 11.62
C VAL A 11 0.11 -4.42 11.86
N LEU A 12 -0.81 -5.35 11.59
CA LEU A 12 -0.53 -6.78 11.70
C LEU A 12 0.51 -7.26 10.68
N ILE A 13 0.45 -6.79 9.43
CA ILE A 13 1.45 -7.10 8.40
C ILE A 13 2.82 -6.65 8.86
N ASP A 14 2.96 -5.38 9.26
CA ASP A 14 4.24 -4.81 9.70
C ASP A 14 4.78 -5.50 10.97
N ILE A 15 3.91 -5.89 11.92
CA ILE A 15 4.30 -6.65 13.12
C ILE A 15 4.84 -8.05 12.77
N ILE A 16 4.27 -8.69 11.74
CA ILE A 16 4.73 -10.01 11.31
C ILE A 16 6.08 -9.88 10.59
N GLY A 17 6.29 -8.83 9.78
CA GLY A 17 7.58 -8.54 9.15
C GLY A 17 8.70 -8.37 10.19
N ILE A 18 8.47 -7.56 11.23
CA ILE A 18 9.47 -7.41 12.32
C ILE A 18 9.65 -8.66 13.19
N ALA A 19 8.74 -9.65 13.13
CA ALA A 19 8.85 -10.85 13.94
C ALA A 19 10.08 -11.70 13.54
N SER A 20 10.57 -11.55 12.31
CA SER A 20 11.80 -12.16 11.81
C SER A 20 13.05 -11.80 12.64
N TYR A 21 13.06 -10.64 13.33
CA TYR A 21 14.15 -10.25 14.24
C TYR A 21 14.24 -11.11 15.52
N ALA A 22 13.18 -11.83 15.90
CA ALA A 22 13.20 -12.70 17.08
C ALA A 22 14.10 -13.94 16.88
N ALA A 23 14.40 -14.31 15.63
CA ALA A 23 15.23 -15.46 15.29
C ALA A 23 16.04 -15.18 14.00
N PRO A 24 17.10 -14.36 14.03
CA PRO A 24 17.73 -13.79 12.82
C PRO A 24 18.14 -14.81 11.74
N ILE A 25 18.57 -16.02 12.10
CA ILE A 25 18.93 -17.07 11.12
C ILE A 25 17.69 -17.77 10.52
N ALA A 26 16.61 -17.89 11.29
CA ALA A 26 15.36 -18.52 10.83
C ALA A 26 14.40 -17.50 10.18
N GLY A 27 14.47 -16.24 10.59
CA GLY A 27 13.74 -15.09 10.04
C GLY A 27 14.10 -14.87 8.57
N GLU A 28 15.39 -14.76 8.25
CA GLU A 28 15.86 -14.59 6.87
C GLU A 28 15.38 -15.70 5.91
N ALA A 29 15.18 -16.94 6.41
CA ALA A 29 14.62 -18.02 5.62
C ALA A 29 13.07 -17.94 5.50
N ALA A 30 12.40 -17.42 6.53
CA ALA A 30 10.97 -17.15 6.51
C ALA A 30 10.61 -16.02 5.55
N ASP A 31 11.49 -15.02 5.41
CA ASP A 31 11.33 -13.86 4.52
C ASP A 31 11.19 -14.27 3.04
N LEU A 32 11.80 -15.38 2.61
CA LEU A 32 11.61 -15.94 1.26
C LEU A 32 10.15 -16.34 0.98
N GLY A 33 9.41 -16.76 2.00
CA GLY A 33 7.98 -17.06 1.92
C GLY A 33 7.11 -15.87 2.26
N TRP A 34 7.51 -15.08 3.25
CA TRP A 34 6.73 -13.96 3.76
C TRP A 34 6.75 -12.75 2.82
N ALA A 35 7.88 -12.41 2.19
CA ALA A 35 7.99 -11.28 1.25
C ALA A 35 6.94 -11.32 0.12
N PRO A 36 6.75 -12.44 -0.64
CA PRO A 36 5.71 -12.49 -1.66
C PRO A 36 4.29 -12.45 -1.06
N ILE A 37 4.08 -13.00 0.14
CA ILE A 37 2.77 -12.94 0.84
C ILE A 37 2.46 -11.49 1.24
N SER A 38 3.41 -10.81 1.88
CA SER A 38 3.33 -9.41 2.29
C SER A 38 3.03 -8.51 1.07
N ALA A 39 3.77 -8.69 -0.03
CA ALA A 39 3.54 -7.97 -1.27
C ALA A 39 2.11 -8.18 -1.82
N LEU A 40 1.60 -9.42 -1.84
CA LEU A 40 0.24 -9.71 -2.29
C LEU A 40 -0.83 -9.08 -1.38
N LEU A 41 -0.62 -9.11 -0.06
CA LEU A 41 -1.52 -8.49 0.90
C LEU A 41 -1.54 -6.96 0.75
N VAL A 42 -0.37 -6.33 0.64
CA VAL A 42 -0.24 -4.88 0.41
C VAL A 42 -0.85 -4.48 -0.93
N ASN A 43 -0.64 -5.27 -1.98
CA ASN A 43 -1.27 -5.03 -3.28
C ASN A 43 -2.79 -5.12 -3.19
N TYR A 44 -3.33 -6.11 -2.49
CA TYR A 44 -4.77 -6.24 -2.27
C TYR A 44 -5.36 -5.05 -1.50
N LEU A 45 -4.61 -4.50 -0.53
CA LEU A 45 -5.07 -3.39 0.29
C LEU A 45 -5.06 -2.05 -0.46
N PHE A 46 -4.01 -1.77 -1.25
CA PHE A 46 -3.75 -0.45 -1.80
C PHE A 46 -3.86 -0.36 -3.33
N GLY A 47 -3.77 -1.49 -4.04
CA GLY A 47 -3.74 -1.51 -5.50
C GLY A 47 -2.54 -0.76 -6.12
N ASN A 48 -1.58 -0.34 -5.29
CA ASN A 48 -0.47 0.51 -5.71
C ASN A 48 0.79 -0.34 -5.92
N GLY A 49 1.23 -0.45 -7.16
CA GLY A 49 2.40 -1.24 -7.55
C GLY A 49 3.72 -0.76 -6.94
N LEU A 50 3.86 0.54 -6.67
CA LEU A 50 5.05 1.09 -6.00
C LEU A 50 5.10 0.63 -4.54
N ILE A 51 4.00 0.81 -3.80
CA ILE A 51 3.91 0.39 -2.39
C ILE A 51 4.11 -1.13 -2.28
N THR A 52 3.52 -1.89 -3.21
CA THR A 52 3.70 -3.35 -3.32
C THR A 52 5.16 -3.74 -3.49
N THR A 53 5.88 -3.06 -4.39
CA THR A 53 7.28 -3.33 -4.69
C THR A 53 8.16 -2.99 -3.49
N VAL A 54 7.90 -1.85 -2.84
CA VAL A 54 8.61 -1.44 -1.62
C VAL A 54 8.43 -2.47 -0.52
N ALA A 55 7.20 -2.91 -0.23
CA ALA A 55 6.92 -3.92 0.79
C ALA A 55 7.59 -5.27 0.50
N PHE A 56 7.68 -5.68 -0.77
CA PHE A 56 8.40 -6.89 -1.15
C PHE A 56 9.90 -6.81 -0.87
N PHE A 57 10.53 -5.70 -1.27
CA PHE A 57 11.97 -5.53 -1.08
C PHE A 57 12.35 -5.24 0.36
N GLU A 58 11.46 -4.62 1.13
CA GLU A 58 11.66 -4.42 2.55
C GLU A 58 11.88 -5.75 3.27
N GLU A 59 10.96 -6.70 3.10
CA GLU A 59 11.03 -8.04 3.71
C GLU A 59 12.15 -8.90 3.12
N LEU A 60 12.53 -8.69 1.86
CA LEU A 60 13.58 -9.49 1.21
C LEU A 60 15.00 -9.06 1.63
N LEU A 61 15.17 -7.82 2.09
CA LEU A 61 16.46 -7.24 2.42
C LEU A 61 16.71 -7.35 3.94
N PRO A 62 17.74 -8.09 4.37
CA PRO A 62 18.01 -8.25 5.80
C PRO A 62 18.28 -6.88 6.44
N GLY A 63 17.53 -6.56 7.50
CA GLY A 63 17.68 -5.30 8.23
C GLY A 63 16.75 -4.17 7.78
N PHE A 64 15.89 -4.38 6.77
CA PHE A 64 14.93 -3.37 6.29
C PHE A 64 13.51 -3.57 6.84
N ASP A 65 13.18 -4.77 7.31
CA ASP A 65 11.88 -5.19 7.88
C ASP A 65 11.40 -4.37 9.10
N VAL A 66 12.16 -3.34 9.53
CA VAL A 66 11.79 -2.40 10.61
C VAL A 66 10.89 -1.27 10.13
N ILE A 67 10.75 -1.06 8.81
CA ILE A 67 10.05 0.09 8.25
C ILE A 67 8.56 -0.26 8.14
N PRO A 68 7.63 0.38 8.87
CA PRO A 68 6.22 -0.03 8.82
C PRO A 68 5.52 0.42 7.53
N THR A 69 5.86 -0.19 6.39
CA THR A 69 5.48 0.24 5.04
C THR A 69 3.98 0.18 4.82
N ALA A 70 3.31 -0.88 5.30
CA ALA A 70 1.86 -0.99 5.14
C ALA A 70 1.13 0.09 5.97
N THR A 71 1.61 0.38 7.18
CA THR A 71 1.05 1.44 8.03
C THR A 71 1.31 2.83 7.45
N ILE A 72 2.49 3.09 6.88
CA ILE A 72 2.80 4.36 6.18
C ILE A 72 1.88 4.52 4.97
N ALA A 73 1.70 3.47 4.16
CA ALA A 73 0.79 3.48 3.02
C ALA A 73 -0.65 3.85 3.44
N TRP A 74 -1.13 3.28 4.56
CA TRP A 74 -2.41 3.65 5.12
C TRP A 74 -2.48 5.13 5.51
N PHE A 75 -1.44 5.66 6.18
CA PHE A 75 -1.39 7.08 6.51
C PHE A 75 -1.44 7.96 5.26
N LEU A 76 -0.75 7.59 4.18
CA LEU A 76 -0.77 8.38 2.94
C LEU A 76 -2.18 8.40 2.30
N GLU A 77 -2.90 7.28 2.32
CA GLU A 77 -4.23 7.18 1.73
C GLU A 77 -5.33 7.87 2.55
N TYR A 78 -5.20 7.90 3.87
CA TYR A 78 -6.20 8.45 4.79
C TYR A 78 -5.80 9.78 5.45
N SER A 79 -4.63 10.31 5.13
CA SER A 79 -4.26 11.70 5.45
C SER A 79 -4.66 12.64 4.31
N ALA A 80 -4.44 13.95 4.50
CA ALA A 80 -4.79 15.01 3.55
C ALA A 80 -4.33 14.79 2.09
N ALA A 81 -3.34 13.92 1.85
CA ALA A 81 -2.90 13.53 0.52
C ALA A 81 -3.96 12.72 -0.25
N GLY A 82 -4.67 11.81 0.42
CA GLY A 82 -5.75 11.02 -0.19
C GLY A 82 -6.99 11.85 -0.53
N ASP A 83 -7.27 12.89 0.25
CA ASP A 83 -8.37 13.81 -0.03
C ASP A 83 -8.09 14.65 -1.29
N ALA A 84 -6.84 15.09 -1.48
CA ALA A 84 -6.44 15.82 -2.68
C ALA A 84 -6.50 14.97 -3.95
N GLU A 85 -6.12 13.69 -3.88
CA GLU A 85 -6.21 12.78 -5.03
C GLU A 85 -7.66 12.53 -5.47
N LYS A 86 -8.58 12.35 -4.50
CA LYS A 86 -10.02 12.22 -4.79
C LYS A 86 -10.60 13.46 -5.45
N GLU A 87 -10.25 14.65 -4.94
CA GLU A 87 -10.70 15.91 -5.54
C GLU A 87 -10.16 16.10 -6.96
N VAL A 88 -8.89 15.75 -7.21
CA VAL A 88 -8.29 15.81 -8.55
C VAL A 88 -8.94 14.81 -9.51
N ALA A 89 -9.23 13.59 -9.05
CA ALA A 89 -9.91 12.57 -9.85
C ALA A 89 -11.33 13.02 -10.23
N GLU A 90 -12.12 13.53 -9.27
CA GLU A 90 -13.47 14.05 -9.52
C GLU A 90 -13.46 15.23 -10.50
N ARG A 91 -12.52 16.17 -10.33
CA ARG A 91 -12.32 17.29 -11.28
C ARG A 91 -11.92 16.81 -12.68
N ARG A 92 -11.18 15.70 -12.79
CA ARG A 92 -10.75 15.13 -14.07
C ARG A 92 -11.92 14.46 -14.79
N GLU A 93 -12.74 13.68 -14.09
CA GLU A 93 -13.98 13.09 -14.64
C GLU A 93 -14.93 14.18 -15.13
N LEU A 94 -15.21 15.20 -14.30
CA LEU A 94 -16.04 16.34 -14.70
C LEU A 94 -15.53 17.06 -15.95
N ARG A 95 -14.20 17.14 -16.11
CA ARG A 95 -13.58 17.74 -17.29
C ARG A 95 -13.69 16.84 -18.52
N GLU A 96 -13.56 15.52 -18.36
CA GLU A 96 -13.70 14.55 -19.46
C GLU A 96 -15.14 14.52 -19.99
N ASP A 97 -16.13 14.51 -19.09
CA ASP A 97 -17.55 14.59 -19.46
C ASP A 97 -17.89 15.90 -20.19
N ALA A 98 -17.34 17.03 -19.72
CA ALA A 98 -17.54 18.33 -20.38
C ALA A 98 -16.93 18.39 -21.79
N ILE A 99 -15.80 17.70 -22.00
CA ILE A 99 -15.17 17.61 -23.33
C ILE A 99 -16.01 16.73 -24.26
N ASP A 100 -16.53 15.60 -23.77
CA ASP A 100 -17.34 14.68 -24.57
C ASP A 100 -18.63 15.34 -25.07
N VAL A 101 -19.32 16.07 -24.19
CA VAL A 101 -20.50 16.89 -24.56
C VAL A 101 -20.15 17.91 -25.65
N SER A 102 -19.03 18.63 -25.52
CA SER A 102 -18.59 19.60 -26.53
C SER A 102 -18.17 18.99 -27.87
N VAL A 103 -17.83 17.69 -27.90
CA VAL A 103 -17.49 16.96 -29.13
C VAL A 103 -18.75 16.40 -29.78
N SER A 104 -19.72 15.91 -28.99
CA SER A 104 -20.99 15.38 -29.51
C SER A 104 -21.89 16.43 -30.16
N ASP A 105 -21.80 17.70 -29.76
CA ASP A 105 -22.59 18.81 -30.30
C ASP A 105 -22.03 19.42 -31.61
N ARG A 106 -20.95 18.86 -32.18
CA ARG A 106 -20.34 19.27 -33.46
C ARG A 106 -20.58 18.25 -34.58
#